data_AF-A0A2D7Z1S8-F1
#
_entry.id   AF-A0A2D7Z1S8-F1
#
_cell.length_a   1.000
_cell.length_b   1.000
_cell.length_c   1.000
_cell.angle_alpha   90.00
_cell.angle_beta   90.00
_cell.angle_gamma   90.00
#
_symmetry.space_group_name_H-M   'P 1'
#
loop_
_entity.id
_entity.type
_entity.pdbx_description
1 polymer ?
#
loop_
_entity_poly.entity_id
_entity_poly.type
_entity_poly.pdbx_seq_one_letter_code
_entity_poly.pdbx_strand_id
1 'polypeptide(L)' 'MTQYCLTAREAAEQFDLSLDALMALVEQHADVAVNVNDAWRVDPVRLAEITGDTAWQAAA' A
#
# COMPACT_ATOMS: atom_id res chain seq x y z
N MET A 1 -0.87 -11.87 -9.73
CA MET A 1 -1.13 -10.71 -10.61
C MET A 1 -2.30 -9.91 -10.04
N THR A 2 -1.99 -9.09 -9.04
CA THR A 2 -2.90 -8.10 -8.44
C THR A 2 -1.99 -7.00 -7.88
N GLN A 3 -1.31 -6.28 -8.77
CA GLN A 3 -0.19 -5.41 -8.38
C GLN A 3 -0.66 -4.08 -7.77
N TYR A 4 -1.84 -3.55 -8.08
CA TYR A 4 -2.32 -2.30 -7.47
C TYR A 4 -3.83 -2.36 -7.28
N CYS A 5 -4.28 -3.13 -6.29
CA CYS A 5 -5.70 -3.46 -6.11
C CYS A 5 -6.41 -2.66 -5.03
N LEU A 6 -5.68 -2.03 -4.11
CA LEU A 6 -6.29 -1.26 -3.02
C LEU A 6 -6.32 0.23 -3.35
N THR A 7 -7.37 0.94 -2.94
CA THR A 7 -7.30 2.39 -2.81
C THR A 7 -6.39 2.77 -1.65
N ALA A 8 -5.88 4.00 -1.63
CA ALA A 8 -5.12 4.50 -0.49
C ALA A 8 -5.87 4.36 0.85
N ARG A 9 -7.19 4.54 0.86
CA ARG A 9 -7.99 4.37 2.08
C ARG A 9 -8.09 2.90 2.53
N GLU A 10 -8.34 1.98 1.60
CA GLU A 10 -8.39 0.54 1.92
C GLU A 10 -7.03 0.03 2.40
N ALA A 11 -5.93 0.47 1.78
CA ALA A 11 -4.58 0.12 2.24
C ALA A 11 -4.27 0.70 3.63
N ALA A 12 -4.64 1.96 3.89
CA ALA A 12 -4.46 2.56 5.21
C ALA A 12 -5.23 1.78 6.30
N GLU A 13 -6.50 1.45 6.05
CA GLU A 13 -7.32 0.66 6.97
C GLU A 13 -6.78 -0.76 7.17
N GLN A 14 -6.31 -1.43 6.11
CA GLN A 14 -5.81 -2.80 6.19
C GLN A 14 -4.48 -2.94 6.95
N PHE A 15 -3.61 -1.92 6.86
CA PHE A 15 -2.30 -1.93 7.50
C PHE A 15 -2.26 -1.14 8.82
N ASP A 16 -3.42 -0.71 9.34
CA ASP A 16 -3.57 0.11 10.56
C ASP A 16 -2.70 1.39 10.50
N LEU A 17 -2.64 2.01 9.33
CA LEU A 17 -1.90 3.25 9.06
C LEU A 17 -2.86 4.42 8.91
N SER A 18 -2.40 5.62 9.28
CA SER A 18 -3.10 6.84 8.86
C SER A 18 -2.87 7.08 7.36
N LEU A 19 -3.82 7.77 6.71
CA LEU A 19 -3.69 8.12 5.30
C LEU A 19 -2.43 8.96 5.04
N ASP A 20 -2.10 9.88 5.95
CA ASP A 20 -0.89 10.71 5.84
C ASP A 20 0.39 9.86 5.97
N ALA A 21 0.41 8.86 6.86
CA ALA A 21 1.53 7.94 6.98
C ALA A 21 1.70 7.09 5.71
N LEU A 22 0.60 6.62 5.13
CA LEU A 22 0.62 5.91 3.85
C LEU A 22 1.14 6.80 2.72
N MET A 23 0.68 8.05 2.64
CA MET A 23 1.16 8.99 1.62
C MET A 23 2.66 9.29 1.78
N ALA A 24 3.14 9.44 3.01
CA ALA A 24 4.57 9.60 3.28
C ALA A 24 5.40 8.36 2.84
N LEU A 25 4.84 7.15 2.94
CA LEU A 25 5.47 5.93 2.43
C LEU A 25 5.48 5.92 0.90
N VAL A 26 4.39 6.33 0.25
CA VAL A 26 4.31 6.45 -1.22
C VAL A 26 5.32 7.48 -1.75
N GLU A 27 5.52 8.58 -1.05
CA GLU A 27 6.55 9.58 -1.40
C GLU A 27 7.98 9.01 -1.29
N GLN A 28 8.23 8.16 -0.29
CA GLN A 28 9.54 7.52 -0.08
C GLN A 28 9.75 6.32 -1.01
N HIS A 29 8.67 5.66 -1.43
CA HIS A 29 8.65 4.44 -2.21
C HIS A 29 7.61 4.54 -3.33
N ALA A 30 8.00 5.19 -4.44
CA ALA A 30 7.13 5.43 -5.59
C ALA A 30 6.61 4.16 -6.29
N ASP A 31 7.18 3.00 -5.96
CA ASP A 31 6.76 1.67 -6.42
C ASP A 31 5.63 1.05 -5.58
N VAL A 32 5.23 1.69 -4.47
CA VAL A 32 4.10 1.24 -3.62
C VAL A 32 2.75 1.60 -4.19
N ALA A 33 2.65 2.73 -4.89
CA ALA A 33 1.37 3.20 -5.39
C ALA A 33 1.50 3.89 -6.74
N VAL A 34 0.47 3.73 -7.55
CA VAL A 34 0.31 4.42 -8.83
C VAL A 34 -0.94 5.29 -8.80
N ASN A 35 -0.83 6.50 -9.33
CA ASN A 35 -1.99 7.35 -9.54
C ASN A 35 -2.66 6.98 -10.88
N VAL A 36 -3.95 6.60 -10.82
CA VAL A 36 -4.77 6.28 -11.98
C VAL A 36 -6.01 7.15 -11.95
N ASN A 37 -6.11 8.10 -12.88
CA ASN A 37 -7.26 9.03 -12.99
C ASN A 37 -7.59 9.73 -11.65
N ASP A 38 -6.60 10.38 -11.05
CA ASP A 38 -6.72 11.10 -9.77
C ASP A 38 -7.02 10.20 -8.55
N ALA A 39 -6.91 8.88 -8.68
CA ALA A 39 -7.06 7.93 -7.59
C ALA A 39 -5.76 7.14 -7.36
N TRP A 40 -5.28 7.13 -6.12
CA TRP A 40 -4.13 6.31 -5.73
C TRP A 40 -4.52 4.83 -5.60
N ARG A 41 -3.80 3.99 -6.34
CA ARG A 41 -3.88 2.53 -6.29
C ARG A 41 -2.60 1.99 -5.67
N VAL A 42 -2.74 1.24 -4.59
CA VAL A 42 -1.66 0.75 -3.75
C VAL A 42 -1.44 -0.74 -3.99
N ASP A 43 -0.18 -1.13 -4.05
CA ASP A 43 0.28 -2.52 -4.04
C ASP A 43 0.37 -3.01 -2.58
N PRO A 44 -0.55 -3.88 -2.13
CA PRO A 44 -0.51 -4.41 -0.78
C PRO A 44 0.71 -5.31 -0.52
N VAL A 45 1.22 -5.99 -1.54
CA VAL A 45 2.41 -6.85 -1.39
C VAL A 45 3.63 -5.97 -1.14
N ARG A 46 3.80 -4.92 -1.95
CA ARG A 46 4.92 -4.00 -1.79
C ARG A 46 4.84 -3.21 -0.50
N LEU A 47 3.63 -2.79 -0.12
CA LEU A 47 3.40 -2.12 1.16
C LEU A 47 3.77 -3.02 2.34
N ALA A 48 3.38 -4.30 2.32
CA ALA A 48 3.75 -5.27 3.37
C ALA A 48 5.27 -5.51 3.46
N GLU A 49 5.99 -5.52 2.33
CA GLU A 49 7.45 -5.63 2.32
C GLU A 49 8.13 -4.44 3.01
N ILE A 50 7.59 -3.23 2.84
CA ILE A 50 8.16 -1.99 3.40
C ILE A 50 7.80 -1.84 4.88
N THR A 51 6.56 -2.13 5.25
CA THR A 51 6.12 -2.07 6.65
C THR A 51 6.68 -3.22 7.49
N GLY A 52 7.27 -4.23 6.84
CA GLY A 52 7.75 -5.43 7.52
C GLY A 52 6.60 -6.29 8.06
N ASP A 53 5.39 -6.10 7.53
CA ASP A 53 4.21 -6.82 7.97
C ASP A 53 4.24 -8.26 7.43
N THR A 54 4.82 -9.14 8.25
CA THR A 54 4.91 -10.58 7.97
C THR A 54 3.55 -11.29 8.01
N ALA A 55 2.47 -10.67 8.50
CA ALA A 55 1.15 -11.29 8.53
C ALA A 55 0.59 -11.51 7.12
N TRP A 56 0.94 -10.65 6.15
CA TRP A 56 0.62 -10.85 4.74
C TRP A 56 1.47 -11.98 4.11
N GLN A 57 2.76 -12.09 4.48
CA GLN A 57 3.66 -13.10 3.92
C GLN A 57 3.30 -14.54 4.33
N ALA A 58 2.65 -14.73 5.49
CA ALA A 58 2.28 -16.05 5.99
C ALA A 58 1.01 -16.64 5.33
N ALA A 59 0.27 -15.84 4.55
CA ALA A 59 -0.98 -16.26 3.89
C ALA A 59 -0.81 -16.53 2.37
N ALA A 60 0.41 -16.41 1.84
CA ALA A 60 0.75 -16.57 0.42
C ALA A 60 1.24 -17.99 0.08
#